data_AF-A0A537DLU2-F1
#
_entry.id   AF-A0A537DLU2-F1
#
_cell.length_a   1.000
_cell.length_b   1.000
_cell.length_c   1.000
_cell.angle_alpha   90.00
_cell.angle_beta   90.00
_cell.angle_gamma   90.00
#
_symmetry.space_group_name_H-M   'P 1'
#
loop_
_entity.id
_entity.type
_entity.pdbx_description
1 polymer ?
#
loop_
_entity_poly.entity_id
_entity_poly.type
_entity_poly.pdbx_seq_one_letter_code
_entity_poly.pdbx_strand_id
1 'polypeptide(L)'
;MADEGKSPEEGTKKYSWFYKDERMHCCTGETSTCTVSKLWEVRQLTTFHDVDLQQATREINAILDGVRKRNRYQDRKLCFIQVKDRHFLVWSTEGLVGPNDDDRTIRKMLRLKAK
;
A
#
# COMPACT_ATOMS: atom_id res chain seq x y z
N MET A 1 -8.17 -21.43 -41.29
CA MET A 1 -7.45 -22.57 -40.68
C MET A 1 -6.06 -22.04 -40.36
N ALA A 2 -5.54 -21.96 -39.15
CA ALA A 2 -5.94 -22.30 -37.78
C ALA A 2 -5.37 -21.16 -36.91
N ASP A 3 -6.12 -20.58 -35.98
CA ASP A 3 -6.06 -20.87 -34.53
C ASP A 3 -4.72 -21.43 -34.03
N GLU A 4 -4.01 -20.63 -33.21
CA GLU A 4 -3.40 -21.05 -31.93
C GLU A 4 -2.56 -19.89 -31.34
N GLY A 5 -2.84 -19.54 -30.08
CA GLY A 5 -1.91 -18.73 -29.26
C GLY A 5 -2.48 -17.54 -28.52
N LYS A 6 -3.62 -17.68 -27.83
CA LYS A 6 -4.03 -16.71 -26.80
C LYS A 6 -3.20 -16.91 -25.53
N SER A 7 -2.64 -15.79 -25.06
CA SER A 7 -2.09 -15.48 -23.72
C SER A 7 -0.68 -15.93 -23.34
N PRO A 8 0.09 -14.97 -22.78
CA PRO A 8 0.36 -14.96 -21.35
C PRO A 8 -0.69 -14.09 -20.65
N GLU A 9 -1.57 -14.74 -19.88
CA GLU A 9 -2.33 -14.09 -18.82
C GLU A 9 -1.36 -13.83 -17.67
N GLU A 10 -0.87 -12.60 -17.55
CA GLU A 10 -0.63 -11.91 -16.28
C GLU A 10 -0.07 -10.51 -16.59
N GLY A 11 -0.93 -9.49 -16.54
CA GLY A 11 -0.51 -8.13 -16.87
C GLY A 11 -1.29 -7.08 -16.10
N THR A 12 -1.39 -7.18 -14.78
CA THR A 12 -1.93 -6.06 -13.99
C THR A 12 -1.21 -5.90 -12.65
N LYS A 13 0.06 -5.55 -12.72
CA LYS A 13 0.74 -4.92 -11.60
C LYS A 13 1.61 -3.81 -12.12
N LYS A 14 1.14 -2.56 -12.09
CA LYS A 14 2.00 -1.44 -11.70
C LYS A 14 1.24 -0.32 -10.98
N TYR A 15 1.29 -0.29 -9.65
CA TYR A 15 0.85 0.85 -8.84
C TYR A 15 1.99 1.90 -8.88
N SER A 16 1.73 3.20 -8.81
CA SER A 16 2.78 4.18 -8.55
C SER A 16 2.20 5.41 -7.85
N TRP A 17 2.91 5.88 -6.85
CA TRP A 17 2.62 7.01 -5.99
C TRP A 17 3.99 7.51 -5.57
N PHE A 18 4.15 8.81 -5.46
CA PHE A 18 5.46 9.39 -5.22
C PHE A 18 5.26 10.85 -4.77
N TYR A 19 6.16 11.33 -3.90
CA TYR A 19 6.18 12.66 -3.31
C TYR A 19 7.39 12.73 -2.38
N LYS A 20 8.32 13.61 -2.67
CA LYS A 20 9.68 13.58 -2.14
C LYS A 20 10.03 15.05 -1.93
N ASP A 21 10.42 15.64 -0.81
CA ASP A 21 10.94 15.22 0.48
C ASP A 21 10.08 15.78 1.64
N GLU A 22 8.75 15.58 1.60
CA GLU A 22 7.86 15.79 2.76
C GLU A 22 6.69 14.78 2.96
N ARG A 23 6.68 13.47 2.66
CA ARG A 23 7.04 12.60 1.52
C ARG A 23 5.79 11.75 1.27
N MET A 24 5.70 11.04 0.15
CA MET A 24 4.62 10.13 -0.13
C MET A 24 4.94 9.22 -1.32
N HIS A 25 5.30 7.94 -1.15
CA HIS A 25 5.46 7.06 -2.32
C HIS A 25 4.83 5.67 -2.15
N CYS A 26 4.50 4.99 -3.24
CA CYS A 26 4.03 3.61 -3.30
C CYS A 26 4.15 3.13 -4.75
N CYS A 27 4.90 2.08 -5.09
CA CYS A 27 4.89 1.51 -6.44
C CYS A 27 4.66 -0.01 -6.47
N THR A 28 4.08 -0.54 -7.55
CA THR A 28 4.48 -1.84 -8.11
C THR A 28 5.00 -1.64 -9.52
N GLY A 29 6.08 -2.35 -9.80
CA GLY A 29 6.77 -2.50 -11.07
C GLY A 29 8.02 -3.32 -10.77
N GLU A 30 8.17 -4.43 -11.50
CA GLU A 30 8.71 -5.78 -11.19
C GLU A 30 9.56 -6.05 -9.94
N THR A 31 10.21 -5.06 -9.33
CA THR A 31 11.11 -5.22 -8.19
C THR A 31 10.72 -4.39 -6.94
N SER A 32 9.57 -3.70 -6.93
CA SER A 32 9.16 -2.80 -5.82
C SER A 32 8.18 -3.43 -4.81
N THR A 33 8.54 -3.41 -3.53
CA THR A 33 7.81 -3.97 -2.37
C THR A 33 6.92 -2.94 -1.66
N CYS A 34 6.39 -1.94 -2.36
CA CYS A 34 5.80 -0.76 -1.72
C CYS A 34 4.30 -0.88 -1.36
N THR A 35 3.80 -2.10 -1.17
CA THR A 35 2.46 -2.34 -0.62
C THR A 35 2.57 -3.00 0.74
N VAL A 36 2.84 -2.21 1.78
CA VAL A 36 2.68 -2.69 3.15
C VAL A 36 1.20 -2.62 3.44
N SER A 37 0.53 -3.75 3.28
CA SER A 37 -0.91 -3.86 3.52
C SER A 37 -1.21 -4.88 4.62
N LYS A 38 -0.14 -5.51 5.11
CA LYS A 38 -0.07 -6.42 6.25
C LYS A 38 1.35 -6.33 6.82
N LEU A 39 1.48 -6.46 8.14
CA LEU A 39 2.77 -6.51 8.81
C LEU A 39 3.29 -7.96 8.81
N TRP A 40 4.62 -8.12 8.80
CA TRP A 40 5.26 -9.43 8.89
C TRP A 40 5.11 -10.02 10.28
N GLU A 41 4.61 -11.25 10.36
CA GLU A 41 4.60 -12.05 11.58
C GLU A 41 5.83 -12.94 11.63
N VAL A 42 6.45 -13.06 12.79
CA VAL A 42 7.61 -13.93 13.00
C VAL A 42 7.17 -15.36 13.31
N ARG A 43 7.93 -16.34 12.80
CA ARG A 43 7.73 -17.76 13.13
C ARG A 43 8.16 -18.10 14.56
N GLN A 44 9.17 -17.39 15.08
CA GLN A 44 9.71 -17.55 16.42
C GLN A 44 10.04 -16.18 17.00
N LEU A 45 9.84 -16.02 18.31
CA LEU A 45 10.20 -14.81 19.04
C LEU A 45 11.72 -14.59 19.01
N THR A 46 12.12 -13.33 18.97
CA THR A 46 13.52 -12.91 19.01
C THR A 46 13.68 -11.72 19.95
N THR A 47 14.91 -11.35 20.29
CA THR A 47 15.18 -10.11 21.04
C THR A 47 14.77 -8.85 20.28
N PHE A 48 14.52 -8.93 18.97
CA PHE A 48 14.05 -7.82 18.13
C PHE A 48 12.53 -7.85 17.87
N HIS A 49 11.85 -8.92 18.26
CA HIS A 49 10.40 -9.11 18.12
C HIS A 49 9.93 -10.07 19.20
N ASP A 50 9.65 -9.50 20.37
CA ASP A 50 9.22 -10.21 21.57
C ASP A 50 7.73 -10.56 21.51
N VAL A 51 7.23 -11.12 22.62
CA VAL A 51 5.83 -11.55 22.74
C VAL A 51 4.85 -10.40 22.55
N ASP A 52 5.17 -9.20 23.05
CA ASP A 52 4.28 -8.03 22.98
C ASP A 52 4.22 -7.49 21.54
N LEU A 53 5.36 -7.41 20.87
CA LEU A 53 5.43 -7.05 19.45
C LEU A 53 4.73 -8.07 18.56
N GLN A 54 4.83 -9.37 18.86
CA GLN A 54 4.10 -10.41 18.15
C GLN A 54 2.59 -10.28 18.32
N GLN A 55 2.14 -10.05 19.55
CA GLN A 55 0.72 -9.88 19.83
C GLN A 55 0.16 -8.63 19.13
N ALA A 56 0.84 -7.48 19.25
CA ALA A 56 0.43 -6.25 18.59
C ALA A 56 0.39 -6.40 17.06
N THR A 57 1.37 -7.09 16.47
CA THR A 57 1.41 -7.37 15.03
C THR A 57 0.17 -8.16 14.58
N ARG A 58 -0.21 -9.20 15.32
CA ARG A 58 -1.40 -10.03 15.03
C ARG A 58 -2.69 -9.22 15.10
N GLU A 59 -2.84 -8.39 16.13
CA GLU A 59 -4.03 -7.56 16.31
C GLU A 59 -4.18 -6.54 15.18
N ILE A 60 -3.09 -5.85 14.83
CA ILE A 60 -3.07 -4.92 13.70
C ILE A 60 -3.44 -5.65 12.41
N ASN A 61 -2.85 -6.82 12.16
CA ASN A 61 -3.17 -7.63 10.98
C ASN A 61 -4.64 -8.04 10.93
N ALA A 62 -5.24 -8.44 12.06
CA ALA A 62 -6.66 -8.79 12.13
C ALA A 62 -7.58 -7.60 11.81
N ILE A 63 -7.24 -6.40 12.30
CA ILE A 63 -7.96 -5.15 11.98
C ILE A 63 -7.88 -4.87 10.48
N LEU A 64 -6.67 -4.92 9.90
CA LEU A 64 -6.43 -4.66 8.47
C LEU A 64 -7.19 -5.67 7.59
N ASP A 65 -7.19 -6.94 7.95
CA ASP A 65 -7.94 -7.98 7.23
C ASP A 65 -9.45 -7.76 7.35
N GLY A 66 -9.95 -7.31 8.51
CA GLY A 66 -11.34 -6.90 8.68
C GLY A 66 -11.73 -5.72 7.79
N VAL A 67 -10.87 -4.71 7.68
CA VAL A 67 -11.06 -3.54 6.81
C VAL A 67 -11.09 -3.96 5.33
N ARG A 68 -10.15 -4.82 4.91
CA ARG A 68 -10.10 -5.39 3.55
C ARG A 68 -11.35 -6.16 3.17
N LYS A 69 -11.85 -7.03 4.06
CA LYS A 69 -13.07 -7.81 3.82
C LYS A 69 -14.31 -6.94 3.59
N ARG A 70 -14.35 -5.73 4.16
CA ARG A 70 -15.45 -4.77 4.00
C ARG A 70 -15.28 -3.84 2.79
N ASN A 71 -14.19 -3.98 2.02
CA ASN A 71 -13.98 -3.17 0.83
C ASN A 71 -15.06 -3.47 -0.21
N ARG A 72 -15.82 -2.44 -0.59
CA ARG A 72 -16.88 -2.55 -1.61
C ARG A 72 -16.37 -2.34 -3.04
N TYR A 73 -15.12 -1.91 -3.20
CA TYR A 73 -14.51 -1.49 -4.47
C TYR A 73 -13.31 -2.37 -4.81
N GLN A 74 -13.49 -3.31 -5.73
CA GLN A 74 -12.48 -4.34 -6.05
C GLN A 74 -11.22 -3.79 -6.74
N ASP A 75 -11.33 -2.61 -7.35
CA ASP A 75 -10.28 -1.87 -8.04
C ASP A 75 -9.28 -1.21 -7.08
N ARG A 76 -9.56 -1.20 -5.77
CA ARG A 76 -8.69 -0.57 -4.76
C ARG A 76 -7.99 -1.59 -3.88
N LYS A 77 -6.80 -1.24 -3.41
CA LYS A 77 -6.03 -2.02 -2.43
C LYS A 77 -5.81 -1.22 -1.15
N LEU A 78 -5.86 -1.88 0.01
CA LEU A 78 -5.51 -1.25 1.28
C LEU A 78 -3.98 -1.15 1.35
N CYS A 79 -3.43 0.03 1.59
CA CYS A 79 -1.99 0.27 1.58
C CYS A 79 -1.60 1.23 2.72
N PHE A 80 -0.44 1.00 3.33
CA PHE A 80 0.25 2.03 4.09
C PHE A 80 1.13 2.85 3.17
N ILE A 81 1.11 4.14 3.42
CA ILE A 81 1.97 5.11 2.78
C ILE A 81 2.63 5.97 3.87
N GLN A 82 3.81 6.52 3.63
CA GLN A 82 4.49 7.39 4.61
C GLN A 82 4.29 8.85 4.25
N VAL A 83 3.71 9.62 5.16
CA VAL A 83 3.60 11.08 5.10
C VAL A 83 4.50 11.68 6.16
N LYS A 84 5.58 12.35 5.73
CA LYS A 84 6.64 12.84 6.63
C LYS A 84 7.22 11.70 7.49
N ASP A 85 6.98 11.72 8.79
CA ASP A 85 7.44 10.78 9.81
C ASP A 85 6.35 9.79 10.26
N ARG A 86 5.17 9.78 9.60
CA ARG A 86 4.00 8.98 10.03
C ARG A 86 3.45 8.11 8.92
N HIS A 87 2.98 6.92 9.30
CA HIS A 87 2.25 6.03 8.40
C HIS A 87 0.79 6.45 8.29
N PHE A 88 0.28 6.43 7.07
CA PHE A 88 -1.11 6.71 6.74
C PHE A 88 -1.72 5.52 5.99
N LEU A 89 -2.85 5.02 6.49
CA LEU A 89 -3.57 3.91 5.89
C LEU A 89 -4.56 4.45 4.84
N VAL A 90 -4.46 3.99 3.60
CA VAL A 90 -5.25 4.48 2.47
C VAL A 90 -5.81 3.35 1.60
N TRP A 91 -6.85 3.65 0.84
CA TRP A 91 -7.25 2.85 -0.31
C TRP A 91 -6.57 3.41 -1.56
N SER A 92 -5.72 2.61 -2.19
CA SER A 92 -5.00 2.99 -3.41
C SER A 92 -5.70 2.47 -4.67
N THR A 93 -5.91 3.35 -5.65
CA THR A 93 -6.24 3.06 -7.05
C THR A 93 -5.13 3.53 -7.98
N GLU A 94 -5.12 3.04 -9.21
CA GLU A 94 -4.20 3.54 -10.25
C GLU A 94 -4.44 5.03 -10.55
N GLY A 95 -3.35 5.79 -10.79
CA GLY A 95 -3.39 7.10 -11.44
C GLY A 95 -3.99 8.27 -10.66
N LEU A 96 -4.36 8.12 -9.39
CA LEU A 96 -5.00 9.21 -8.63
C LEU A 96 -4.03 10.33 -8.22
N VAL A 97 -2.77 9.98 -7.93
CA VAL A 97 -1.68 10.93 -7.63
C VAL A 97 -0.43 10.42 -8.34
N GLY A 98 0.15 11.24 -9.21
CA GLY A 98 1.18 10.82 -10.16
C GLY A 98 2.35 11.81 -10.28
N PRO A 99 3.50 11.38 -10.86
CA PRO A 99 4.77 12.08 -11.15
C PRO A 99 5.01 13.53 -10.73
N ASN A 100 4.00 14.29 -11.11
CA ASN A 100 4.05 15.65 -11.54
C ASN A 100 3.05 16.51 -10.73
N ASP A 101 2.30 15.91 -9.80
CA ASP A 101 1.39 16.63 -8.89
C ASP A 101 2.19 17.37 -7.80
N ASP A 102 1.83 18.64 -7.53
CA ASP A 102 2.47 19.47 -6.51
C ASP A 102 1.94 19.20 -5.07
N ASP A 103 2.71 19.65 -4.07
CA ASP A 103 2.44 19.51 -2.63
C ASP A 103 1.03 19.96 -2.23
N ARG A 104 0.57 21.08 -2.81
CA ARG A 104 -0.70 21.70 -2.47
C ARG A 104 -1.85 20.84 -2.98
N THR A 105 -1.72 20.34 -4.20
CA THR A 105 -2.68 19.45 -4.86
C THR A 105 -2.79 18.14 -4.08
N ILE A 106 -1.65 17.54 -3.71
CA ILE A 106 -1.61 16.30 -2.94
C ILE A 106 -2.28 16.46 -1.56
N ARG A 107 -1.96 17.51 -0.81
CA ARG A 107 -2.57 17.75 0.52
C ARG A 107 -4.07 17.97 0.43
N LYS A 108 -4.54 18.69 -0.60
CA LYS A 108 -5.97 18.92 -0.84
C LYS A 108 -6.70 17.62 -1.18
N MET A 109 -6.15 16.83 -2.11
CA MET A 109 -6.77 15.56 -2.54
C MET A 109 -6.83 14.53 -1.42
N LEU A 110 -5.74 14.39 -0.65
CA LEU A 110 -5.66 13.45 0.47
C LEU A 110 -6.23 14.01 1.78
N ARG A 111 -6.72 15.25 1.78
CA ARG A 111 -7.27 15.97 2.95
C ARG A 111 -6.35 15.88 4.18
N LEU A 112 -5.05 16.03 3.94
CA LEU A 112 -4.05 15.97 5.00
C LEU A 112 -4.17 17.21 5.88
N LYS A 113 -4.11 17.04 7.19
CA LYS A 113 -4.03 18.18 8.11
C LYS A 113 -2.76 18.97 7.81
N ALA A 114 -2.88 20.29 7.72
CA ALA A 114 -1.71 21.16 7.75
C ALA A 114 -0.98 20.94 9.09
N LYS A 115 0.35 21.04 9.06
CA LYS A 115 1.12 21.11 10.31
C LYS A 115 0.76 22.38 11.05
#